data_AF-A0A7S0M689-F1
#
_entry.id   AF-A0A7S0M689-F1
#
_cell.length_a   1.000
_cell.length_b   1.000
_cell.length_c   1.000
_cell.angle_alpha   90.00
_cell.angle_beta   90.00
_cell.angle_gamma   90.00
#
_symmetry.space_group_name_H-M   'P 1'
#
loop_
_entity.id
_entity.type
_entity.pdbx_description
1 polymer ?
#
loop_
_entity_poly.entity_id
_entity_poly.type
_entity_poly.pdbx_seq_one_letter_code
_entity_poly.pdbx_strand_id
1 'polypeptide(L)'
;GGGGGGSLRGVTAETQRRRMLGELVIKCADTSNVFKPLPAARAWAVRITEEFFRQGDLERSLGMSVTPVCDRRTASRVGLQRGFAAFIAPLHCGLAALLPGLAPIATRLAETRAMWDACDPDRGLDDEAQATLASGALG
;
A
#
# COMPACT_ATOMS: atom_id res chain seq x y z
N GLY A 1 -51.69 13.95 -26.91
CA GLY A 1 -50.99 13.53 -25.68
C GLY A 1 -49.65 12.97 -26.08
N GLY A 2 -48.58 13.74 -25.91
CA GLY A 2 -47.21 13.32 -26.23
C GLY A 2 -46.49 12.93 -24.94
N GLY A 3 -46.00 11.70 -24.89
CA GLY A 3 -45.44 11.06 -23.70
C GLY A 3 -44.18 11.72 -23.16
N GLY A 4 -44.15 11.89 -21.84
CA GLY A 4 -42.95 12.22 -21.07
C GLY A 4 -42.01 11.01 -21.01
N GLY A 5 -41.08 10.95 -21.96
CA GLY A 5 -39.91 10.08 -21.85
C GLY A 5 -38.88 10.73 -20.92
N GLY A 6 -38.79 10.25 -19.69
CA GLY A 6 -37.73 10.63 -18.75
C GLY A 6 -36.37 10.31 -19.35
N SER A 7 -35.64 11.34 -19.77
CA SER A 7 -34.24 11.23 -20.17
C SER A 7 -33.42 10.89 -18.93
N LEU A 8 -33.13 9.60 -18.74
CA LEU A 8 -32.12 9.14 -17.80
C LEU A 8 -30.81 9.81 -18.20
N ARG A 9 -30.42 10.85 -17.43
CA ARG A 9 -29.14 11.56 -17.59
C ARG A 9 -28.02 10.54 -17.57
N GLY A 10 -27.51 10.18 -18.75
CA GLY A 10 -26.28 9.44 -18.88
C GLY A 10 -25.18 10.18 -18.15
N VAL A 11 -24.46 9.47 -17.27
CA VAL A 11 -23.27 10.00 -16.61
C VAL A 11 -22.34 10.53 -17.70
N THR A 12 -22.03 11.83 -17.66
CA THR A 12 -21.19 12.43 -18.69
C THR A 12 -19.78 11.83 -18.61
N ALA A 13 -19.06 11.78 -19.74
CA ALA A 13 -17.68 11.31 -19.77
C ALA A 13 -16.77 12.08 -18.79
N GLU A 14 -17.05 13.37 -18.57
CA GLU A 14 -16.36 14.20 -17.57
C GLU A 14 -16.65 13.75 -16.14
N THR A 15 -17.92 13.47 -15.82
CA THR A 15 -18.29 12.91 -14.50
C THR A 15 -17.59 11.57 -14.25
N GLN A 16 -17.53 10.71 -15.28
CA GLN A 16 -16.88 9.41 -15.17
C GLN A 16 -15.36 9.56 -14.98
N ARG A 17 -14.71 10.47 -15.71
CA ARG A 17 -13.28 10.79 -15.56
C ARG A 17 -12.97 11.31 -14.16
N ARG A 18 -13.75 12.27 -13.66
CA ARG A 18 -13.59 12.81 -12.30
C ARG A 18 -13.73 11.73 -11.24
N ARG A 19 -14.70 10.84 -11.41
CA ARG A 19 -14.90 9.70 -10.51
C ARG A 19 -13.69 8.76 -10.51
N MET A 20 -13.22 8.33 -11.69
CA MET A 20 -12.04 7.46 -11.82
C MET A 20 -10.80 8.10 -11.19
N LEU A 21 -10.57 9.40 -11.41
CA LEU A 21 -9.45 10.11 -10.79
C LEU A 21 -9.57 10.11 -9.26
N GLY A 22 -10.77 10.34 -8.72
CA GLY A 22 -11.03 10.28 -7.27
C GLY A 22 -10.76 8.89 -6.70
N GLU A 23 -11.23 7.84 -7.36
CA GLU A 23 -10.98 6.44 -6.97
C GLU A 23 -9.48 6.11 -6.99
N LEU A 24 -8.76 6.56 -8.01
CA LEU A 24 -7.31 6.41 -8.10
C LEU A 24 -6.57 7.12 -6.96
N VAL A 25 -6.93 8.37 -6.67
CA VAL A 25 -6.34 9.15 -5.57
C VAL A 25 -6.56 8.46 -4.23
N ILE A 26 -7.78 7.99 -3.96
CA ILE A 26 -8.11 7.27 -2.73
C ILE A 26 -7.28 5.98 -2.64
N LYS A 27 -7.16 5.22 -3.73
CA LYS A 27 -6.40 3.96 -3.69
C LYS A 27 -4.90 4.17 -3.48
N CYS A 28 -4.33 5.21 -4.10
CA CYS A 28 -2.95 5.58 -3.86
C CYS A 28 -2.74 6.06 -2.42
N ALA A 29 -3.68 6.81 -1.84
CA ALA A 29 -3.59 7.26 -0.45
C ALA A 29 -3.57 6.06 0.53
N ASP A 30 -4.49 5.10 0.36
CA ASP A 30 -4.61 3.86 1.13
C ASP A 30 -3.32 3.02 1.12
N THR A 31 -2.64 2.98 -0.03
CA THR A 31 -1.43 2.17 -0.22
C THR A 31 -0.12 2.96 -0.10
N SER A 32 -0.19 4.24 0.30
CA SER A 32 0.98 5.14 0.31
C SER A 32 2.02 4.81 1.37
N ASN A 33 1.66 4.03 2.40
CA ASN A 33 2.51 3.72 3.55
C ASN A 33 3.86 3.14 3.16
N VAL A 34 3.89 2.29 2.12
CA VAL A 34 5.12 1.63 1.67
C VAL A 34 6.11 2.62 1.05
N PHE A 35 5.67 3.81 0.61
CA PHE A 35 6.49 4.86 -0.01
C PHE A 35 6.73 6.09 0.87
N LYS A 36 6.35 6.02 2.14
CA LYS A 36 6.68 7.05 3.13
C LYS A 36 8.19 7.08 3.38
N PRO A 37 8.73 8.14 4.00
CA PRO A 37 10.12 8.12 4.48
C PRO A 37 10.42 6.87 5.30
N LEU A 38 11.66 6.38 5.21
CA LEU A 38 12.08 5.07 5.71
C LEU A 38 11.57 4.71 7.12
N PRO A 39 11.67 5.59 8.14
CA PRO A 39 11.21 5.26 9.48
C PRO A 39 9.71 4.94 9.52
N ALA A 40 8.90 5.74 8.84
CA ALA A 40 7.47 5.56 8.77
C ALA A 40 7.09 4.31 7.95
N ALA A 41 7.73 4.11 6.79
CA ALA A 41 7.49 2.93 5.96
C ALA A 41 7.81 1.62 6.71
N ARG A 42 8.92 1.58 7.48
CA ARG A 42 9.26 0.44 8.34
C ARG A 42 8.25 0.21 9.46
N ALA A 43 7.85 1.27 10.14
CA ALA A 43 6.86 1.19 11.21
C ALA A 43 5.53 0.59 10.70
N TRP A 44 5.05 1.05 9.54
CA TRP A 44 3.88 0.47 8.89
C TRP A 44 4.08 -0.97 8.44
N ALA A 45 5.26 -1.29 7.88
CA ALA A 45 5.60 -2.66 7.48
C ALA A 45 5.55 -3.65 8.65
N VAL A 46 6.08 -3.27 9.82
CA VAL A 46 6.03 -4.12 11.02
C VAL A 46 4.59 -4.32 11.48
N ARG A 47 3.76 -3.26 11.50
CA ARG A 47 2.35 -3.37 11.91
C ARG A 47 1.56 -4.33 11.03
N ILE A 48 1.61 -4.15 9.71
CA ILE A 48 0.81 -4.97 8.79
C ILE A 48 1.29 -6.42 8.75
N THR A 49 2.60 -6.64 8.83
CA THR A 49 3.15 -8.00 8.84
C THR A 49 2.85 -8.72 10.16
N GLU A 50 2.90 -8.02 11.30
CA GLU A 50 2.51 -8.64 12.57
C GLU A 50 1.01 -8.96 12.62
N GLU A 51 0.16 -8.18 11.96
CA GLU A 51 -1.25 -8.53 11.78
C GLU A 51 -1.43 -9.80 10.95
N PHE A 52 -0.74 -9.92 9.81
CA PHE A 52 -0.75 -11.15 9.00
C PHE A 52 -0.24 -12.35 9.79
N PHE A 53 0.83 -12.18 10.56
CA PHE A 53 1.39 -13.27 11.34
C PHE A 53 0.48 -13.72 12.48
N ARG A 54 -0.22 -12.79 13.14
CA ARG A 54 -1.27 -13.14 14.11
C ARG A 54 -2.42 -13.90 13.46
N GLN A 55 -2.82 -13.52 12.25
CA GLN A 55 -3.80 -14.30 11.49
C GLN A 55 -3.30 -15.71 11.19
N GLY A 56 -2.04 -15.87 10.75
CA GLY A 56 -1.48 -17.19 10.46
C GLY A 56 -1.36 -18.10 11.68
N ASP A 57 -1.08 -17.52 12.85
CA ASP A 57 -1.09 -18.27 14.12
C ASP A 57 -2.50 -18.72 14.50
N LEU A 58 -3.52 -17.88 14.26
CA LEU A 58 -4.91 -18.24 14.45
C LEU A 58 -5.34 -19.37 13.50
N GLU A 59 -5.05 -19.25 12.20
CA GLU A 59 -5.32 -20.28 11.20
C GLU A 59 -4.72 -21.62 11.62
N ARG A 60 -3.46 -21.62 12.08
CA ARG A 60 -2.77 -22.82 12.58
C ARG A 60 -3.44 -23.41 13.82
N SER A 61 -3.83 -22.57 14.78
CA SER A 61 -4.50 -23.02 16.02
C SER A 61 -5.86 -23.65 15.75
N LEU A 62 -6.54 -23.24 14.67
CA LEU A 62 -7.81 -23.79 14.22
C LEU A 62 -7.67 -25.03 13.34
N GLY A 63 -6.44 -25.50 13.10
CA GLY A 63 -6.17 -26.65 12.21
C GLY A 63 -6.39 -26.34 10.73
N MET A 64 -6.42 -25.07 10.33
CA MET A 64 -6.56 -24.63 8.94
C MET A 64 -5.20 -24.57 8.24
N SER A 65 -5.22 -24.63 6.90
CA SER A 65 -4.05 -24.30 6.09
C SER A 65 -3.68 -22.83 6.29
N VAL A 66 -2.44 -22.55 6.68
CA VAL A 66 -1.96 -21.18 6.89
C VAL A 66 -1.80 -20.47 5.54
N THR A 67 -2.36 -19.27 5.44
CA THR A 67 -2.23 -18.39 4.27
C THR A 67 -0.75 -18.05 4.06
N PRO A 68 -0.20 -18.17 2.83
CA PRO A 68 1.26 -18.06 2.62
C PRO A 68 1.91 -16.77 3.14
N VAL A 69 1.25 -15.62 2.99
CA VAL A 69 1.77 -14.32 3.49
C VAL A 69 1.63 -14.15 5.00
N CYS A 70 0.84 -15.01 5.65
CA CYS A 70 0.56 -15.00 7.08
C CYS A 70 1.48 -15.96 7.86
N ASP A 71 2.26 -16.82 7.19
CA ASP A 71 3.15 -17.74 7.89
C ASP A 71 4.49 -17.08 8.25
N ARG A 72 4.63 -16.65 9.51
CA ARG A 72 5.88 -16.08 10.05
C ARG A 72 7.10 -17.01 9.99
N ARG A 73 6.91 -18.30 9.67
CA ARG A 73 8.00 -19.28 9.53
C ARG A 73 8.64 -19.27 8.14
N THR A 74 7.93 -18.75 7.14
CA THR A 74 8.34 -18.79 5.73
C THR A 74 8.33 -17.41 5.07
N ALA A 75 7.50 -16.49 5.55
CA ALA A 75 7.40 -15.14 5.02
C ALA A 75 8.45 -14.20 5.64
N SER A 76 9.19 -13.48 4.79
CA SER A 76 10.06 -12.37 5.19
C SER A 76 9.29 -11.05 5.17
N ARG A 77 9.37 -10.25 6.24
CA ARG A 77 8.77 -8.91 6.29
C ARG A 77 9.28 -8.03 5.14
N VAL A 78 10.60 -7.99 4.94
CA VAL A 78 11.24 -7.23 3.86
C VAL A 78 10.82 -7.78 2.49
N GLY A 79 10.79 -9.11 2.33
CA GLY A 79 10.32 -9.75 1.10
C GLY A 79 8.89 -9.34 0.73
N LEU A 80 7.98 -9.37 1.70
CA LEU A 80 6.59 -8.93 1.52
C LEU A 80 6.51 -7.46 1.10
N GLN A 81 7.26 -6.56 1.73
CA GLN A 81 7.26 -5.13 1.37
C GLN A 81 7.86 -4.87 -0.01
N ARG A 82 8.95 -5.55 -0.38
CA ARG A 82 9.57 -5.47 -1.72
C ARG A 82 8.59 -5.90 -2.80
N GLY A 83 7.90 -7.02 -2.58
CA GLY A 83 6.89 -7.55 -3.51
C GLY A 83 5.71 -6.59 -3.65
N PHE A 84 5.17 -6.13 -2.52
CA PHE A 84 4.02 -5.22 -2.52
C PHE A 84 4.34 -3.87 -3.17
N ALA A 85 5.48 -3.26 -2.82
CA ALA A 85 5.94 -1.99 -3.41
C ALA A 85 6.07 -2.10 -4.94
N ALA A 86 6.67 -3.17 -5.44
CA ALA A 86 6.79 -3.40 -6.89
C ALA A 86 5.42 -3.57 -7.56
N PHE A 87 4.51 -4.29 -6.92
CA PHE A 87 3.17 -4.55 -7.45
C PHE A 87 2.33 -3.27 -7.58
N ILE A 88 2.40 -2.38 -6.60
CA ILE A 88 1.56 -1.16 -6.55
C ILE A 88 2.23 0.09 -7.13
N ALA A 89 3.55 0.07 -7.40
CA ALA A 89 4.27 1.20 -8.00
C ALA A 89 3.65 1.71 -9.33
N PRO A 90 3.20 0.86 -10.28
CA PRO A 90 2.58 1.34 -11.53
C PRO A 90 1.35 2.23 -11.29
N LEU A 91 0.57 1.95 -10.24
CA LEU A 91 -0.60 2.74 -9.88
C LEU A 91 -0.21 4.17 -9.47
N HIS A 92 0.82 4.28 -8.62
CA HIS A 92 1.33 5.57 -8.14
C HIS A 92 2.03 6.35 -9.26
N CYS A 93 2.80 5.68 -10.13
CA CYS A 93 3.39 6.29 -11.31
C CYS A 93 2.32 6.86 -12.26
N GLY A 94 1.23 6.10 -12.48
CA GLY A 94 0.10 6.56 -13.30
C GLY A 94 -0.56 7.81 -12.72
N LEU A 95 -0.78 7.86 -11.41
CA LEU A 95 -1.34 9.04 -10.76
C LEU A 95 -0.41 10.26 -10.88
N ALA A 96 0.90 10.08 -10.68
CA ALA A 96 1.89 11.16 -10.82
C ALA A 96 1.99 11.69 -12.25
N ALA A 97 1.82 10.84 -13.26
CA ALA A 97 1.79 11.25 -14.66
C ALA A 97 0.54 12.08 -15.01
N LEU A 98 -0.60 11.77 -14.39
CA LEU A 98 -1.87 12.49 -14.59
C LEU A 98 -1.91 13.84 -13.86
N LEU A 99 -1.22 13.94 -12.72
CA LEU A 99 -1.21 15.12 -11.86
C LEU A 99 0.23 15.61 -11.67
N PRO A 100 0.72 16.58 -12.46
CA PRO A 100 2.11 17.06 -12.39
C PRO A 100 2.53 17.55 -11.00
N GLY A 101 1.58 18.07 -10.21
CA GLY A 101 1.83 18.47 -8.81
C GLY A 101 2.23 17.31 -7.88
N LEU A 102 2.02 16.06 -8.31
CA LEU A 102 2.41 14.85 -7.60
C LEU A 102 3.71 14.22 -8.13
N ALA A 103 4.43 14.89 -9.04
CA ALA A 103 5.73 14.42 -9.54
C ALA A 103 6.73 14.04 -8.42
N PRO A 104 6.81 14.73 -7.26
CA PRO A 104 7.69 14.31 -6.17
C PRO A 104 7.38 12.92 -5.61
N ILE A 105 6.13 12.45 -5.72
CA ILE A 105 5.76 11.07 -5.33
C ILE A 105 6.52 10.08 -6.20
N ALA A 106 6.65 10.32 -7.51
CA ALA A 106 7.39 9.42 -8.40
C ALA A 106 8.86 9.27 -7.99
N THR A 107 9.52 10.36 -7.55
CA THR A 107 10.87 10.30 -6.98
C THR A 107 10.91 9.47 -5.71
N ARG A 108 9.92 9.63 -4.81
CA ARG A 108 9.80 8.81 -3.60
C ARG A 108 9.64 7.32 -3.90
N LEU A 109 8.90 6.96 -4.95
CA LEU A 109 8.75 5.55 -5.36
C LEU A 109 10.11 4.90 -5.67
N ALA A 110 10.94 5.60 -6.45
CA ALA A 110 12.26 5.10 -6.84
C ALA A 110 13.20 4.95 -5.63
N GLU A 111 13.23 5.95 -4.74
CA GLU A 111 14.04 5.90 -3.53
C GLU A 111 13.59 4.80 -2.57
N THR A 112 12.28 4.64 -2.40
CA THR A 112 11.71 3.59 -1.57
C THR A 112 12.04 2.21 -2.13
N ARG A 113 12.04 2.05 -3.46
CA ARG A 113 12.44 0.79 -4.08
C ARG A 113 13.90 0.46 -3.79
N ALA A 114 14.80 1.42 -4.02
CA ALA A 114 16.22 1.26 -3.72
C ALA A 114 16.47 0.94 -2.24
N MET A 115 15.73 1.59 -1.35
CA MET A 115 15.75 1.36 0.08
C MET A 115 15.34 -0.06 0.47
N TRP A 116 14.22 -0.57 -0.06
CA TRP A 116 13.80 -1.94 0.20
C TRP A 116 14.75 -2.98 -0.41
N ASP A 117 15.36 -2.69 -1.56
CA ASP A 117 16.36 -3.55 -2.18
C ASP A 117 17.69 -3.59 -1.40
N ALA A 118 18.01 -2.53 -0.64
CA ALA A 118 19.17 -2.48 0.25
C ALA A 118 18.95 -3.15 1.62
N CYS A 119 17.70 -3.44 2.01
CA CYS A 119 17.38 -4.16 3.24
C CYS A 119 17.68 -5.65 3.08
N ASP A 120 18.43 -6.21 4.03
CA ASP A 120 18.63 -7.65 4.16
C ASP A 120 17.29 -8.35 4.46
N PRO A 121 16.85 -9.30 3.61
CA PRO A 121 15.58 -10.00 3.82
C PRO A 121 15.55 -10.91 5.05
N ASP A 122 16.72 -11.31 5.56
CA ASP A 122 16.86 -12.23 6.69
C ASP A 122 17.05 -11.49 8.02
N ARG A 123 17.20 -10.16 7.98
CA ARG A 123 17.31 -9.31 9.17
C ARG A 123 15.94 -8.78 9.58
N GLY A 124 15.60 -8.93 10.87
CA GLY A 124 14.36 -8.40 11.44
C GLY A 124 14.28 -6.88 11.31
N LEU A 125 13.09 -6.34 10.98
CA LEU A 125 12.81 -4.90 10.91
C LEU A 125 12.57 -4.27 12.29
N ASP A 126 12.75 -5.05 13.36
CA ASP A 126 11.99 -4.85 14.59
C ASP A 126 12.62 -3.79 15.52
N ASP A 127 13.95 -3.73 15.63
CA ASP A 127 14.63 -2.85 16.61
C ASP A 127 14.46 -1.35 16.30
N GLU A 128 14.70 -0.92 15.05
CA GLU A 128 14.58 0.50 14.65
C GLU A 128 13.11 0.92 14.39
N ALA A 129 12.25 -0.02 13.97
CA ALA A 129 10.85 0.27 13.74
C ALA A 129 10.10 0.52 15.06
N GLN A 130 10.40 -0.24 16.12
CA GLN A 130 9.79 -0.03 17.43
C GLN A 130 10.19 1.31 18.07
N ALA A 131 11.43 1.76 17.89
CA ALA A 131 11.86 3.08 18.33
C ALA A 131 11.10 4.21 17.62
N THR A 132 10.91 4.10 16.30
CA THR A 132 10.12 5.06 15.52
C THR A 132 8.64 5.07 15.97
N LEU A 133 8.08 3.89 16.24
CA LEU A 133 6.71 3.72 16.74
C LEU A 133 6.50 4.38 18.12
N ALA A 134 7.48 4.28 19.02
CA ALA A 134 7.42 4.86 20.35
C ALA A 134 7.49 6.40 20.36
N SER A 135 8.09 7.00 19.32
CA SER A 135 8.31 8.45 19.24
C SER A 135 7.09 9.28 18.77
N GLY A 136 6.03 8.63 18.28
CA GLY A 136 4.86 9.34 17.74
C GLY A 136 5.10 10.06 16.40
N ALA A 137 6.28 9.92 15.78
CA ALA A 137 6.69 10.60 14.55
C ALA A 137 6.00 10.12 13.25
N LEU A 138 4.81 9.53 13.36
CA LEU A 138 4.02 9.03 12.21
C LEU A 138 2.97 10.02 11.71
N GLY A 139 2.83 11.18 12.37
CA GLY A 139 1.89 12.26 12.05
C GLY A 139 2.37 13.17 10.94
#